data_AF-A0A1D6MHW0-F1
#
_entry.id   AF-A0A1D6MHW0-F1
#
_cell.length_a   1.000
_cell.length_b   1.000
_cell.length_c   1.000
_cell.angle_alpha   90.00
_cell.angle_beta   90.00
_cell.angle_gamma   90.00
#
_symmetry.space_group_name_H-M   'P 1'
#
loop_
_entity.id
_entity.type
_entity.pdbx_description
1 polymer ?
#
loop_
_entity_poly.entity_id
_entity_poly.type
_entity_poly.pdbx_seq_one_letter_code
_entity_poly.pdbx_strand_id
1 'polypeptide(L)'
;MVKKMPKPSILVVYYAKLTEIFWISDSHLYHAYAWLKLFNLQKSYNKNLSQKDLQLIASSVLLAALSVSPYDKKYGAFETENEKERNMRLSNLVNFSLDNKRENREMPSRPYLLSELASKGVLSCASQEVRDLYNLLEHEFLPLDLASKVQPLLLKISKIGGKLSSASSVPEVKLSQYISALEKLTTLRVLQQASCIFKSIKIDMLSRMIPFFDFSVVEKISVDAAKQNFVAIKVDHLSGVVQFGTVDIESDGLSDHLSVLADSLNKARIHICPPVKKPSKLGESLISLAAIVENEHKRLLARKSIIEKRKEELERQILEKEKEEEKKRMSSQKKTVDEERVRLLNEQRQREQDRIRREIEEKNKAEAKKMLEDLNKAGKKHVVVEGELTKEAIMELARNEQLKERHEMEKKLQKFAKTMDYLERAKRQEEAPLIEQAFQKRLEEEKILHEQEQLREIELSKQHHASDLQEKNRLSRMLEHKNALQERIIQERAAEFGRLKKERDERMNRLISSRKHERETVRKLMFYLATSRVSSSACSCCGGGCSCSCS
;
A
#
# COMPACT_ATOMS: atom_id res chain seq x y z
N MET A 1 3.97 -26.38 5.73
CA MET A 1 4.64 -25.25 6.42
C MET A 1 5.35 -25.78 7.66
N VAL A 2 6.65 -25.49 7.82
CA VAL A 2 7.45 -25.97 8.94
C VAL A 2 6.97 -25.30 10.23
N LYS A 3 6.39 -26.07 11.16
CA LYS A 3 5.90 -25.57 12.48
C LYS A 3 7.02 -25.17 13.44
N LYS A 4 8.29 -25.47 13.13
CA LYS A 4 9.46 -25.11 13.95
C LYS A 4 10.11 -23.83 13.40
N MET A 5 10.39 -22.88 14.28
CA MET A 5 11.14 -21.67 13.91
C MET A 5 12.51 -22.07 13.32
N PRO A 6 12.94 -21.46 12.20
CA PRO A 6 14.26 -21.74 11.61
C PRO A 6 15.39 -21.45 12.59
N LYS A 7 16.54 -22.11 12.39
CA LYS A 7 17.74 -21.87 13.22
C LYS A 7 18.15 -20.39 13.14
N PRO A 8 18.46 -19.72 14.26
CA PRO A 8 18.85 -18.31 14.27
C PRO A 8 20.02 -17.97 13.33
N SER A 9 21.00 -18.86 13.18
CA SER A 9 22.13 -18.67 12.26
C SER A 9 21.69 -18.52 10.79
N ILE A 10 20.64 -19.22 10.37
CA ILE A 10 20.09 -19.11 9.00
C ILE A 10 19.33 -17.78 8.85
N LEU A 11 18.60 -17.38 9.89
CA LEU A 11 17.86 -16.11 9.89
C LEU A 11 18.81 -14.91 9.81
N VAL A 12 19.98 -14.96 10.46
CA VAL A 12 21.00 -13.91 10.36
C VAL A 12 21.46 -13.73 8.91
N VAL A 13 21.74 -14.82 8.18
CA VAL A 13 22.12 -14.76 6.76
C VAL A 13 20.97 -14.23 5.90
N TYR A 14 19.74 -14.66 6.17
CA TYR A 14 18.54 -14.19 5.48
C TYR A 14 18.36 -12.67 5.62
N TYR A 15 18.38 -12.13 6.84
CA TYR A 15 18.22 -10.68 7.05
C TYR A 15 19.41 -9.87 6.53
N ALA A 16 20.64 -10.42 6.57
CA ALA A 16 21.79 -9.78 5.93
C ALA A 16 21.58 -9.64 4.41
N LYS A 17 21.05 -10.67 3.73
CA LYS A 17 20.73 -10.57 2.30
C LYS A 17 19.58 -9.63 2.01
N LEU A 18 18.56 -9.58 2.88
CA LEU A 18 17.49 -8.60 2.77
C LEU A 18 17.98 -7.16 2.90
N THR A 19 18.98 -6.88 3.75
CA THR A 19 19.55 -5.53 3.81
C THR A 19 20.16 -5.10 2.47
N GLU A 20 20.83 -5.99 1.74
CA GLU A 20 21.37 -5.70 0.40
C GLU A 20 20.23 -5.47 -0.61
N ILE A 21 19.23 -6.37 -0.63
CA ILE A 21 18.11 -6.32 -1.59
C ILE A 21 17.29 -5.04 -1.43
N PHE A 22 16.92 -4.68 -0.20
CA PHE A 22 16.11 -3.48 0.05
C PHE A 22 16.87 -2.19 -0.21
N TRP A 23 18.20 -2.20 -0.10
CA TRP A 23 19.02 -1.05 -0.49
C TRP A 23 19.00 -0.84 -2.00
N ILE A 24 19.21 -1.90 -2.77
CA ILE A 24 19.21 -1.85 -4.25
C ILE A 24 17.81 -1.49 -4.79
N SER A 25 16.76 -1.89 -4.08
CA SER A 25 15.36 -1.63 -4.47
C SER A 25 14.84 -0.26 -4.00
N ASP A 26 15.73 0.65 -3.54
CA ASP A 26 15.39 1.98 -2.97
C ASP A 26 14.32 1.96 -1.87
N SER A 27 14.18 0.83 -1.18
CA SER A 27 13.20 0.59 -0.13
C SER A 27 13.84 0.82 1.25
N HIS A 28 14.28 2.05 1.49
CA HIS A 28 15.09 2.41 2.67
C HIS A 28 14.42 2.10 4.02
N LEU A 29 13.09 2.18 4.10
CA LEU A 29 12.35 1.84 5.32
C LEU A 29 12.52 0.35 5.66
N TYR A 30 12.28 -0.54 4.70
CA TYR A 30 12.44 -1.98 4.89
C TYR A 30 13.90 -2.38 5.08
N HIS A 31 14.82 -1.67 4.45
CA HIS A 31 16.26 -1.82 4.69
C HIS A 31 16.60 -1.57 6.16
N ALA A 32 16.08 -0.50 6.77
CA ALA A 32 16.32 -0.18 8.18
C ALA A 32 15.67 -1.20 9.13
N TYR A 33 14.46 -1.68 8.82
CA TYR A 33 13.83 -2.77 9.60
C TYR A 33 14.59 -4.10 9.49
N ALA A 34 15.14 -4.42 8.31
CA ALA A 34 15.98 -5.61 8.13
C ALA A 34 17.24 -5.53 9.01
N TRP A 35 17.90 -4.36 9.05
CA TRP A 35 19.01 -4.09 9.96
C TRP A 35 18.61 -4.23 11.43
N LEU A 36 17.45 -3.71 11.82
CA LEU A 36 16.95 -3.82 13.19
C LEU A 36 16.70 -5.28 13.61
N LYS A 37 16.09 -6.10 12.73
CA LYS A 37 15.91 -7.53 13.01
C LYS A 37 17.25 -8.25 13.09
N LEU A 38 18.19 -7.93 12.20
CA LEU A 38 19.55 -8.48 12.22
C LEU A 38 20.28 -8.16 13.52
N PHE A 39 20.25 -6.90 13.96
CA PHE A 39 20.82 -6.46 15.23
C PHE A 39 20.22 -7.21 16.42
N ASN A 40 18.89 -7.34 16.47
CA ASN A 40 18.22 -8.06 17.55
C ASN A 40 18.62 -9.54 17.61
N LEU A 41 18.68 -10.21 16.45
CA LEU A 41 19.10 -11.61 16.37
C LEU A 41 20.57 -11.79 16.78
N GLN A 42 21.45 -10.90 16.35
CA GLN A 42 22.87 -10.96 16.71
C GLN A 42 23.10 -10.68 18.19
N LYS A 43 22.37 -9.72 18.77
CA LYS A 43 22.42 -9.39 20.21
C LYS A 43 21.87 -10.53 21.09
N SER A 44 20.81 -11.21 20.68
CA SER A 44 20.18 -12.26 21.50
C SER A 44 20.82 -13.64 21.38
N TYR A 45 21.33 -14.00 20.19
CA TYR A 45 21.81 -15.37 19.92
C TYR A 45 23.33 -15.51 19.82
N ASN A 46 24.08 -14.44 19.52
CA ASN A 46 25.52 -14.52 19.32
C ASN A 46 26.30 -14.00 20.53
N LYS A 47 26.62 -14.91 21.47
CA LYS A 47 27.40 -14.60 22.68
C LYS A 47 28.88 -14.25 22.41
N ASN A 48 29.41 -14.58 21.22
CA ASN A 48 30.81 -14.39 20.85
C ASN A 48 31.04 -13.16 19.96
N LEU A 49 30.05 -12.25 19.86
CA LEU A 49 30.18 -11.06 19.02
C LEU A 49 31.09 -10.02 19.69
N SER A 50 32.08 -9.50 18.94
CA SER A 50 32.93 -8.42 19.42
C SER A 50 32.09 -7.17 19.68
N GLN A 51 32.43 -6.44 20.76
CA GLN A 51 31.78 -5.16 21.07
C GLN A 51 31.93 -4.15 19.91
N LYS A 52 33.04 -4.22 19.18
CA LYS A 52 33.27 -3.39 17.98
C LYS A 52 32.31 -3.75 16.85
N ASP A 53 32.07 -5.04 16.63
CA ASP A 53 31.14 -5.50 15.59
C ASP A 53 29.70 -5.11 15.94
N LEU A 54 29.30 -5.28 17.21
CA LEU A 54 27.99 -4.86 17.71
C LEU A 54 27.78 -3.34 17.55
N GLN A 55 28.82 -2.55 17.85
CA GLN A 55 28.78 -1.10 17.69
C GLN A 55 28.63 -0.68 16.23
N LEU A 56 29.31 -1.38 15.31
CA LEU A 56 29.27 -1.10 13.88
C LEU A 56 27.89 -1.48 13.29
N ILE A 57 27.31 -2.60 13.71
CA ILE A 57 25.95 -3.00 13.35
C ILE A 57 24.92 -2.00 13.92
N ALA A 58 25.03 -1.61 15.20
CA ALA A 58 24.15 -0.61 15.81
C ALA A 58 24.23 0.74 15.09
N SER A 59 25.44 1.17 14.72
CA SER A 59 25.66 2.41 13.96
C SER A 59 25.04 2.32 12.56
N SER A 60 25.13 1.16 11.91
CA SER A 60 24.48 0.90 10.61
C SER A 60 22.97 0.95 10.69
N VAL A 61 22.39 0.37 11.74
CA VAL A 61 20.94 0.40 11.98
C VAL A 61 20.46 1.84 12.15
N LEU A 62 21.17 2.64 12.96
CA LEU A 62 20.79 4.03 13.20
C LEU A 62 20.94 4.89 11.95
N LEU A 63 22.02 4.73 11.20
CA LEU A 63 22.24 5.45 9.93
C LEU A 63 21.24 5.04 8.85
N ALA A 64 20.89 3.75 8.77
CA ALA A 64 19.85 3.25 7.87
C ALA A 64 18.48 3.85 8.22
N ALA A 65 18.14 3.93 9.52
CA ALA A 65 16.89 4.52 9.98
C ALA A 65 16.84 6.03 9.73
N LEU A 66 17.95 6.74 9.96
CA LEU A 66 18.08 8.15 9.61
C LEU A 66 17.97 8.36 8.09
N SER A 67 18.53 7.48 7.27
CA SER A 67 18.51 7.60 5.79
C SER A 67 17.11 7.48 5.15
N VAL A 68 16.09 7.06 5.89
CA VAL A 68 14.70 7.05 5.40
C VAL A 68 14.25 8.50 5.12
N SER A 69 13.28 8.73 4.23
CA SER A 69 12.71 10.08 4.07
C SER A 69 11.89 10.47 5.32
N PRO A 70 11.87 11.74 5.75
CA PRO A 70 11.02 12.18 6.87
C PRO A 70 9.53 12.26 6.51
N TYR A 71 9.19 12.19 5.22
CA TYR A 71 7.81 12.13 4.72
C TYR A 71 7.56 10.86 3.91
N ASP A 72 6.31 10.39 3.92
CA ASP A 72 5.86 9.32 3.05
C ASP A 72 5.61 9.86 1.64
N LYS A 73 6.01 9.10 0.62
CA LYS A 73 5.67 9.41 -0.77
C LYS A 73 4.16 9.17 -0.95
N LYS A 74 3.39 10.25 -1.00
CA LYS A 74 1.99 10.24 -1.40
C LYS A 74 1.94 10.24 -2.92
N TYR A 75 1.46 9.14 -3.49
CA TYR A 75 1.08 9.07 -4.89
C TYR A 75 -0.37 9.52 -5.06
N GLY A 76 -0.87 9.62 -6.29
CA GLY A 76 -2.29 9.88 -6.53
C GLY A 76 -3.20 8.90 -5.79
N ALA A 77 -4.47 9.25 -5.58
CA ALA A 77 -5.41 8.47 -4.78
C ALA A 77 -5.49 6.97 -5.19
N PHE A 78 -5.37 6.67 -6.48
CA PHE A 78 -5.40 5.31 -7.03
C PHE A 78 -4.10 4.49 -6.85
N GLU A 79 -2.94 5.13 -6.86
CA GLU A 79 -1.64 4.45 -6.73
C GLU A 79 -1.34 4.11 -5.26
N THR A 80 -1.87 4.93 -4.35
CA THR A 80 -1.67 4.80 -2.90
C THR A 80 -2.24 3.49 -2.33
N GLU A 81 -3.38 2.99 -2.85
CA GLU A 81 -4.01 1.76 -2.34
C GLU A 81 -3.25 0.49 -2.76
N ASN A 82 -2.85 0.42 -4.03
CA ASN A 82 -2.03 -0.69 -4.55
C ASN A 82 -0.66 -0.76 -3.88
N GLU A 83 -0.03 0.38 -3.59
CA GLU A 83 1.23 0.42 -2.85
C GLU A 83 1.05 0.02 -1.38
N LYS A 84 0.00 0.49 -0.71
CA LYS A 84 -0.32 0.05 0.66
C LYS A 84 -0.52 -1.46 0.73
N GLU A 85 -1.24 -2.05 -0.23
CA GLU A 85 -1.42 -3.50 -0.28
C GLU A 85 -0.11 -4.24 -0.54
N ARG A 86 0.71 -3.77 -1.50
CA ARG A 86 2.06 -4.32 -1.75
C ARG A 86 2.93 -4.24 -0.50
N ASN A 87 2.95 -3.10 0.17
CA ASN A 87 3.72 -2.85 1.39
C ASN A 87 3.23 -3.73 2.55
N MET A 88 1.91 -3.94 2.66
CA MET A 88 1.33 -4.87 3.64
C MET A 88 1.75 -6.31 3.34
N ARG A 89 1.63 -6.77 2.08
CA ARG A 89 2.08 -8.11 1.66
C ARG A 89 3.58 -8.31 1.92
N LEU A 90 4.41 -7.30 1.60
CA LEU A 90 5.85 -7.33 1.85
C LEU A 90 6.18 -7.39 3.35
N SER A 91 5.50 -6.59 4.17
CA SER A 91 5.70 -6.59 5.63
C SER A 91 5.35 -7.95 6.27
N ASN A 92 4.28 -8.59 5.77
CA ASN A 92 3.87 -9.93 6.20
C ASN A 92 4.86 -11.01 5.73
N LEU A 93 5.39 -10.90 4.51
CA LEU A 93 6.34 -11.85 3.95
C LEU A 93 7.67 -11.85 4.74
N VAL A 94 8.12 -10.67 5.17
CA VAL A 94 9.39 -10.51 5.88
C VAL A 94 9.22 -10.60 7.40
N ASN A 95 8.00 -10.87 7.87
CA ASN A 95 7.65 -10.95 9.30
C ASN A 95 8.09 -9.70 10.08
N PHE A 96 7.99 -8.54 9.43
CA PHE A 96 8.10 -7.23 10.07
C PHE A 96 6.80 -6.87 10.79
N SER A 97 5.73 -7.65 10.59
CA SER A 97 4.46 -7.55 11.31
C SER A 97 4.73 -7.47 12.81
N LEU A 98 4.45 -6.29 13.36
CA LEU A 98 4.41 -6.02 14.78
C LEU A 98 3.32 -6.89 15.40
N ASP A 99 3.55 -7.36 16.62
CA ASP A 99 2.74 -8.33 17.37
C ASP A 99 1.32 -8.55 16.81
N ASN A 100 1.06 -9.75 16.28
CA ASN A 100 -0.26 -10.23 15.83
C ASN A 100 -1.34 -10.24 16.95
N LYS A 101 -1.06 -9.66 18.12
CA LYS A 101 -1.89 -9.64 19.32
C LYS A 101 -2.65 -8.33 19.54
N ARG A 102 -2.36 -7.26 18.78
CA ARG A 102 -3.15 -6.02 18.81
C ARG A 102 -3.91 -5.90 17.49
N GLU A 103 -5.21 -5.66 17.58
CA GLU A 103 -6.14 -5.56 16.45
C GLU A 103 -5.78 -4.45 15.44
N ASN A 104 -4.83 -3.57 15.78
CA ASN A 104 -4.25 -2.59 14.88
C ASN A 104 -2.94 -3.13 14.29
N ARG A 105 -3.01 -3.69 13.07
CA ARG A 105 -1.83 -3.88 12.21
C ARG A 105 -1.31 -2.51 11.78
N GLU A 106 -0.55 -1.86 12.65
CA GLU A 106 0.11 -0.60 12.31
C GLU A 106 1.18 -0.87 11.26
N MET A 107 1.08 -0.14 10.14
CA MET A 107 2.00 -0.25 9.02
C MET A 107 3.39 0.24 9.46
N PRO A 108 4.49 -0.42 9.05
CA PRO A 108 5.83 0.03 9.39
C PRO A 108 6.01 1.50 8.99
N SER A 109 6.44 2.34 9.93
CA SER A 109 6.64 3.77 9.71
C SER A 109 7.99 4.20 10.28
N ARG A 110 8.55 5.31 9.76
CA ARG A 110 9.77 5.93 10.30
C ARG A 110 9.64 6.32 11.77
N PRO A 111 8.60 7.04 12.25
CA PRO A 111 8.52 7.43 13.65
C PRO A 111 8.44 6.22 14.58
N TYR A 112 7.70 5.18 14.18
CA TYR A 112 7.67 3.93 14.92
C TYR A 112 9.04 3.27 14.98
N LEU A 113 9.75 3.18 13.84
CA LEU A 113 11.10 2.62 13.78
C LEU A 113 12.05 3.35 14.76
N LEU A 114 12.06 4.68 14.77
CA LEU A 114 12.90 5.45 15.68
C LEU A 114 12.53 5.20 17.16
N SER A 115 11.23 5.09 17.47
CA SER A 115 10.78 4.73 18.82
C SER A 115 11.20 3.32 19.23
N GLU A 116 11.16 2.36 18.30
CA GLU A 116 11.58 0.97 18.53
C GLU A 116 13.11 0.86 18.71
N LEU A 117 13.89 1.68 17.99
CA LEU A 117 15.33 1.79 18.18
C LEU A 117 15.70 2.33 19.57
N ALA A 118 14.94 3.31 20.05
CA ALA A 118 15.11 3.85 21.40
C ALA A 118 14.74 2.81 22.46
N SER A 119 13.59 2.13 22.33
CA SER A 119 13.14 1.14 23.32
C SER A 119 14.05 -0.09 23.39
N LYS A 120 14.66 -0.50 22.27
CA LYS A 120 15.57 -1.65 22.20
C LYS A 120 17.02 -1.34 22.59
N GLY A 121 17.31 -0.07 22.93
CA GLY A 121 18.63 0.38 23.36
C GLY A 121 19.68 0.27 22.25
N VAL A 122 19.31 0.54 21.00
CA VAL A 122 20.29 0.58 19.88
C VAL A 122 21.19 1.82 20.01
N LEU A 123 20.63 2.93 20.49
CA LEU A 123 21.33 4.21 20.71
C LEU A 123 22.53 4.09 21.67
N SER A 124 22.41 3.28 22.72
CA SER A 124 23.50 3.04 23.67
C SER A 124 24.64 2.22 23.07
N CYS A 125 24.37 1.39 22.06
CA CYS A 125 25.36 0.53 21.42
C CYS A 125 26.05 1.20 20.22
N ALA A 126 25.47 2.25 19.63
CA ALA A 126 26.05 2.96 18.48
C ALA A 126 27.28 3.81 18.87
N SER A 127 28.10 4.18 17.88
CA SER A 127 29.22 5.10 18.09
C SER A 127 28.76 6.50 18.50
N GLN A 128 29.63 7.23 19.20
CA GLN A 128 29.29 8.54 19.74
C GLN A 128 28.95 9.53 18.61
N GLU A 129 29.68 9.49 17.50
CA GLU A 129 29.47 10.37 16.35
C GLU A 129 28.09 10.16 15.71
N VAL A 130 27.62 8.91 15.68
CA VAL A 130 26.33 8.53 15.09
C VAL A 130 25.18 8.88 16.05
N ARG A 131 25.42 8.81 17.36
CA ARG A 131 24.47 9.28 18.40
C ARG A 131 24.33 10.79 18.38
N ASP A 132 25.44 11.52 18.27
CA ASP A 132 25.44 12.98 18.17
C ASP A 132 24.70 13.44 16.91
N LEU A 133 24.90 12.73 15.78
CA LEU A 133 24.16 12.98 14.54
C LEU A 133 22.66 12.76 14.70
N TYR A 134 22.25 11.67 15.38
CA TYR A 134 20.84 11.40 15.65
C TYR A 134 20.20 12.52 16.48
N ASN A 135 20.85 12.97 17.55
CA ASN A 135 20.36 14.05 18.39
C ASN A 135 20.26 15.38 17.61
N LEU A 136 21.27 15.70 16.80
CA LEU A 136 21.28 16.92 15.97
C LEU A 136 20.13 16.94 14.95
N LEU A 137 19.83 15.81 14.30
CA LEU A 137 18.84 15.76 13.22
C LEU A 137 17.39 15.59 13.69
N GLU A 138 17.15 14.97 14.85
CA GLU A 138 15.80 14.66 15.33
C GLU A 138 15.37 15.49 16.55
N HIS A 139 16.29 16.02 17.36
CA HIS A 139 15.97 16.71 18.62
C HIS A 139 16.42 18.17 18.67
N GLU A 140 17.49 18.56 17.97
CA GLU A 140 17.96 19.94 17.97
C GLU A 140 17.31 20.79 16.87
N PHE A 141 16.96 22.03 17.24
CA PHE A 141 16.41 23.03 16.35
C PHE A 141 17.43 24.17 16.14
N LEU A 142 18.23 24.05 15.07
CA LEU A 142 19.37 24.94 14.79
C LEU A 142 19.40 25.33 13.30
N PRO A 143 18.53 26.23 12.84
CA PRO A 143 18.22 26.30 11.42
C PRO A 143 19.37 26.85 10.57
N LEU A 144 20.22 27.69 11.16
CA LEU A 144 21.40 28.28 10.51
C LEU A 144 22.65 27.40 10.61
N ASP A 145 22.84 26.70 11.74
CA ASP A 145 24.10 26.01 12.06
C ASP A 145 24.05 24.49 11.86
N LEU A 146 22.86 23.91 11.62
CA LEU A 146 22.67 22.46 11.54
C LEU A 146 23.60 21.81 10.52
N ALA A 147 23.66 22.35 9.30
CA ALA A 147 24.50 21.81 8.25
C ALA A 147 26.00 21.89 8.59
N SER A 148 26.46 23.02 9.14
CA SER A 148 27.85 23.21 9.55
C SER A 148 28.28 22.26 10.67
N LYS A 149 27.37 21.91 11.60
CA LYS A 149 27.63 20.93 12.67
C LYS A 149 27.58 19.47 12.17
N VAL A 150 26.73 19.16 11.20
CA VAL A 150 26.58 17.81 10.64
C VAL A 150 27.75 17.45 9.70
N GLN A 151 28.28 18.40 8.93
CA GLN A 151 29.37 18.19 7.99
C GLN A 151 30.62 17.47 8.59
N PRO A 152 31.21 17.91 9.71
CA PRO A 152 32.36 17.24 10.30
C PRO A 152 32.03 15.84 10.83
N LEU A 153 30.78 15.58 11.25
CA LEU A 153 30.34 14.25 11.68
C LEU A 153 30.22 13.30 10.49
N LEU A 154 29.66 13.75 9.35
CA LEU A 154 29.60 12.94 8.13
C LEU A 154 30.99 12.56 7.62
N LEU A 155 31.97 13.46 7.69
CA LEU A 155 33.36 13.19 7.34
C LEU A 155 34.06 12.21 8.28
N LYS A 156 33.64 12.14 9.55
CA LYS A 156 34.13 11.12 10.50
C LYS A 156 33.48 9.77 10.22
N ILE A 157 32.16 9.74 9.99
CA ILE A 157 31.40 8.52 9.68
C ILE A 157 31.88 7.86 8.38
N SER A 158 32.28 8.65 7.38
CA SER A 158 32.84 8.12 6.13
C SER A 158 34.12 7.29 6.33
N LYS A 159 34.87 7.57 7.40
CA LYS A 159 36.13 6.90 7.75
C LYS A 159 35.96 5.69 8.69
N ILE A 160 34.79 5.50 9.29
CA ILE A 160 34.50 4.45 10.29
C ILE A 160 34.10 3.12 9.62
N GLY A 161 34.08 3.04 8.29
CA GLY A 161 33.79 1.80 7.54
C GLY A 161 34.89 0.73 7.67
N GLY A 162 34.49 -0.54 7.76
CA GLY A 162 35.44 -1.65 7.88
C GLY A 162 34.81 -3.03 7.68
N LYS A 163 35.67 -4.05 7.47
CA LYS A 163 35.28 -5.46 7.46
C LYS A 163 35.00 -5.93 8.90
N LEU A 164 33.85 -6.55 9.12
CA LEU A 164 33.50 -7.16 10.41
C LEU A 164 34.30 -8.47 10.61
N SER A 165 34.51 -8.88 11.86
CA SER A 165 35.20 -10.14 12.17
C SER A 165 34.44 -11.36 11.61
N SER A 166 35.16 -12.47 11.31
CA SER A 166 34.63 -13.69 10.65
C SER A 166 33.42 -14.38 11.32
N ALA A 167 33.02 -13.94 12.51
CA ALA A 167 31.83 -14.40 13.24
C ALA A 167 30.54 -13.62 12.89
N SER A 168 30.64 -12.52 12.14
CA SER A 168 29.52 -11.76 11.63
C SER A 168 29.24 -12.17 10.19
N SER A 169 28.04 -12.67 9.89
CA SER A 169 27.63 -13.06 8.53
C SER A 169 27.39 -11.88 7.58
N VAL A 170 27.78 -10.66 7.98
CA VAL A 170 27.70 -9.43 7.17
C VAL A 170 29.09 -9.18 6.56
N PRO A 171 29.26 -9.29 5.23
CA PRO A 171 30.59 -9.34 4.62
C PRO A 171 31.37 -8.02 4.69
N GLU A 172 30.70 -6.86 4.62
CA GLU A 172 31.34 -5.55 4.68
C GLU A 172 30.27 -4.49 4.98
N VAL A 173 30.49 -3.62 5.97
CA VAL A 173 29.60 -2.49 6.22
C VAL A 173 30.23 -1.23 5.67
N LYS A 174 29.67 -0.73 4.58
CA LYS A 174 30.05 0.55 3.98
C LYS A 174 29.17 1.65 4.54
N LEU A 175 29.58 2.25 5.66
CA LEU A 175 28.88 3.41 6.23
C LEU A 175 28.86 4.61 5.27
N SER A 176 29.76 4.62 4.28
CA SER A 176 29.81 5.61 3.21
C SER A 176 28.55 5.63 2.32
N GLN A 177 27.82 4.51 2.21
CA GLN A 177 26.62 4.45 1.36
C GLN A 177 25.49 5.37 1.85
N TYR A 178 25.47 5.68 3.14
CA TYR A 178 24.43 6.51 3.76
C TYR A 178 24.70 8.01 3.63
N ILE A 179 25.92 8.43 3.28
CA ILE A 179 26.31 9.85 3.30
C ILE A 179 25.40 10.70 2.42
N SER A 180 25.17 10.30 1.17
CA SER A 180 24.32 11.06 0.25
C SER A 180 22.86 11.15 0.73
N ALA A 181 22.35 10.08 1.37
CA ALA A 181 21.01 10.09 1.94
C ALA A 181 20.92 11.02 3.17
N LEU A 182 21.96 11.06 4.00
CA LEU A 182 22.05 11.91 5.18
C LEU A 182 22.23 13.39 4.82
N GLU A 183 22.99 13.72 3.77
CA GLU A 183 23.10 15.08 3.24
C GLU A 183 21.73 15.59 2.73
N LYS A 184 20.98 14.73 2.02
CA LYS A 184 19.59 15.02 1.60
C LYS A 184 18.67 15.21 2.80
N LEU A 185 18.73 14.33 3.81
CA LEU A 185 17.95 14.48 5.04
C LEU A 185 18.28 15.80 5.75
N THR A 186 19.56 16.12 5.89
CA THR A 186 20.01 17.36 6.55
C THR A 186 19.45 18.57 5.81
N THR A 187 19.49 18.56 4.48
CA THR A 187 18.88 19.59 3.63
C THR A 187 17.38 19.72 3.90
N LEU A 188 16.65 18.60 3.92
CA LEU A 188 15.21 18.58 4.23
C LEU A 188 14.90 19.13 5.62
N ARG A 189 15.71 18.79 6.63
CA ARG A 189 15.55 19.31 7.99
C ARG A 189 15.85 20.81 8.05
N VAL A 190 16.90 21.30 7.39
CA VAL A 190 17.17 22.74 7.30
C VAL A 190 15.98 23.47 6.65
N LEU A 191 15.43 22.96 5.55
CA LEU A 191 14.25 23.54 4.89
C LEU A 191 13.01 23.54 5.80
N GLN A 192 12.78 22.45 6.53
CA GLN A 192 11.68 22.34 7.49
C GLN A 192 11.84 23.34 8.65
N GLN A 193 13.04 23.45 9.21
CA GLN A 193 13.28 24.38 10.31
C GLN A 193 13.25 25.84 9.83
N ALA A 194 13.76 26.11 8.63
CA ALA A 194 13.72 27.42 8.00
C ALA A 194 12.29 27.88 7.71
N SER A 195 11.39 26.98 7.29
CA SER A 195 9.98 27.32 7.04
C SER A 195 9.22 27.71 8.31
N CYS A 196 9.62 27.18 9.48
CA CYS A 196 9.03 27.55 10.76
C CYS A 196 9.44 28.96 11.23
N ILE A 197 10.65 29.42 10.89
CA ILE A 197 11.17 30.73 11.35
C ILE A 197 10.93 31.83 10.31
N PHE A 198 11.21 31.55 9.04
CA PHE A 198 11.34 32.58 8.02
C PHE A 198 10.15 32.55 7.08
N LYS A 199 9.58 33.72 6.82
CA LYS A 199 8.58 33.91 5.76
C LYS A 199 9.21 33.93 4.36
N SER A 200 10.40 34.53 4.23
CA SER A 200 11.13 34.60 2.97
C SER A 200 12.63 34.69 3.22
N ILE A 201 13.42 33.96 2.43
CA ILE A 201 14.88 33.93 2.50
C ILE A 201 15.44 34.16 1.09
N LYS A 202 16.58 34.85 0.97
CA LYS A 202 17.29 34.98 -0.31
C LYS A 202 17.93 33.64 -0.71
N ILE A 203 17.92 33.31 -2.00
CA ILE A 203 18.54 32.09 -2.53
C ILE A 203 20.00 31.97 -2.07
N ASP A 204 20.76 33.07 -2.15
CA ASP A 204 22.17 33.12 -1.71
C ASP A 204 22.37 32.73 -0.24
N MET A 205 21.45 33.12 0.64
CA MET A 205 21.52 32.80 2.06
C MET A 205 21.23 31.32 2.28
N LEU A 206 20.23 30.78 1.58
CA LEU A 206 19.90 29.36 1.66
C LEU A 206 21.04 28.48 1.14
N SER A 207 21.72 28.88 0.07
CA SER A 207 22.92 28.20 -0.44
C SER A 207 24.09 28.25 0.54
N ARG A 208 24.25 29.32 1.33
CA ARG A 208 25.27 29.38 2.40
C ARG A 208 24.91 28.48 3.58
N MET A 209 23.63 28.36 3.91
CA MET A 209 23.15 27.49 4.99
C MET A 209 23.33 26.01 4.65
N ILE A 210 23.31 25.62 3.37
CA ILE A 210 23.44 24.24 2.91
C ILE A 210 24.69 24.12 2.04
N PRO A 211 25.89 23.94 2.63
CA PRO A 211 27.15 23.85 1.88
C PRO A 211 27.34 22.51 1.15
N PHE A 212 26.43 21.55 1.32
CA PHE A 212 26.55 20.20 0.74
C PHE A 212 26.24 20.14 -0.75
N PHE A 213 25.38 21.02 -1.24
CA PHE A 213 24.79 20.93 -2.57
C PHE A 213 24.70 22.31 -3.22
N ASP A 214 24.86 22.32 -4.55
CA ASP A 214 24.51 23.49 -5.35
C ASP A 214 23.01 23.77 -5.28
N PHE A 215 22.64 25.03 -5.48
CA PHE A 215 21.25 25.46 -5.38
C PHE A 215 20.31 24.66 -6.31
N SER A 216 20.74 24.26 -7.51
CA SER A 216 19.92 23.43 -8.42
C SER A 216 19.49 22.10 -7.80
N VAL A 217 20.35 21.48 -6.98
CA VAL A 217 20.02 20.22 -6.29
C VAL A 217 19.13 20.50 -5.09
N VAL A 218 19.40 21.57 -4.34
CA VAL A 218 18.55 22.02 -3.23
C VAL A 218 17.15 22.38 -3.72
N GLU A 219 17.03 23.02 -4.88
CA GLU A 219 15.76 23.33 -5.54
C GLU A 219 15.00 22.06 -5.91
N LYS A 220 15.66 21.07 -6.52
CA LYS A 220 15.03 19.78 -6.82
C LYS A 220 14.50 19.08 -5.56
N ILE A 221 15.26 19.11 -4.47
CA ILE A 221 14.85 18.55 -3.17
C ILE A 221 13.67 19.36 -2.59
N SER A 222 13.70 20.69 -2.72
CA SER A 222 12.64 21.58 -2.25
C SER A 222 11.32 21.35 -3.00
N VAL A 223 11.39 21.13 -4.32
CA VAL A 223 10.21 20.82 -5.15
C VAL A 223 9.62 19.46 -4.79
N ASP A 224 10.45 18.44 -4.56
CA ASP A 224 9.95 17.12 -4.11
C ASP A 224 9.30 17.22 -2.72
N ALA A 225 9.92 17.95 -1.79
CA ALA A 225 9.35 18.22 -0.46
C ALA A 225 8.00 18.96 -0.55
N ALA A 226 7.88 19.95 -1.45
CA ALA A 226 6.64 20.67 -1.66
C ALA A 226 5.55 19.79 -2.28
N LYS A 227 5.89 18.95 -3.27
CA LYS A 227 4.98 17.99 -3.89
C LYS A 227 4.37 17.02 -2.88
N GLN A 228 5.15 16.62 -1.88
CA GLN A 228 4.73 15.68 -0.84
C GLN A 228 4.04 16.36 0.36
N ASN A 229 3.79 17.68 0.28
CA ASN A 229 3.24 18.49 1.37
C ASN A 229 4.10 18.45 2.65
N PHE A 230 5.42 18.23 2.51
CA PHE A 230 6.34 18.24 3.65
C PHE A 230 6.70 19.68 4.07
N VAL A 231 6.95 20.56 3.09
CA VAL A 231 7.19 21.99 3.34
C VAL A 231 6.49 22.83 2.28
N ALA A 232 5.76 23.88 2.70
CA ALA A 232 5.18 24.85 1.78
C ALA A 232 6.26 25.85 1.31
N ILE A 233 6.79 25.65 0.10
CA ILE A 233 7.87 26.47 -0.47
C ILE A 233 7.45 27.00 -1.85
N LYS A 234 7.73 28.28 -2.10
CA LYS A 234 7.63 28.93 -3.42
C LYS A 234 8.97 29.57 -3.76
N VAL A 235 9.54 29.22 -4.90
CA VAL A 235 10.82 29.79 -5.36
C VAL A 235 10.54 30.85 -6.42
N ASP A 236 10.91 32.10 -6.13
CA ASP A 236 10.86 33.21 -7.09
C ASP A 236 12.28 33.53 -7.58
N HIS A 237 12.60 33.04 -8.77
CA HIS A 237 13.89 33.26 -9.42
C HIS A 237 14.07 34.71 -9.91
N LEU A 238 13.00 35.44 -10.23
CA LEU A 238 13.10 36.83 -10.69
C LEU A 238 13.55 37.75 -9.55
N SER A 239 12.99 37.51 -8.36
CA SER A 239 13.34 38.26 -7.15
C SER A 239 14.52 37.64 -6.39
N GLY A 240 14.96 36.44 -6.75
CA GLY A 240 16.05 35.72 -6.08
C GLY A 240 15.71 35.27 -4.65
N VAL A 241 14.45 34.99 -4.36
CA VAL A 241 13.96 34.66 -3.01
C VAL A 241 13.15 33.37 -2.97
N VAL A 242 13.33 32.62 -1.89
CA VAL A 242 12.50 31.50 -1.49
C VAL A 242 11.49 32.00 -0.48
N GLN A 243 10.22 31.94 -0.82
CA GLN A 243 9.11 32.28 0.06
C GLN A 243 8.58 30.99 0.69
N PHE A 244 8.54 30.96 2.02
CA PHE A 244 7.88 29.89 2.73
C PHE A 244 6.41 30.27 2.88
N GLY A 245 5.53 29.41 2.40
CA GLY A 245 4.10 29.63 2.46
C GLY A 245 3.65 29.72 3.91
N THR A 246 2.98 30.82 4.26
CA THR A 246 2.19 30.86 5.48
C THR A 246 0.90 30.12 5.16
N VAL A 247 0.81 28.88 5.66
CA VAL A 247 -0.41 28.26 6.21
C VAL A 247 -1.67 28.77 5.51
N ASP A 248 -2.07 28.12 4.41
CA ASP A 248 -3.40 28.33 3.82
C ASP A 248 -4.48 28.17 4.90
N ILE A 249 -5.66 28.75 4.66
CA ILE A 249 -6.84 28.67 5.56
C ILE A 249 -7.20 27.20 5.92
N GLU A 250 -6.74 26.25 5.12
CA GLU A 250 -6.93 24.79 5.26
C GLU A 250 -5.87 24.08 6.12
N SER A 251 -4.86 24.79 6.65
CA SER A 251 -3.77 24.16 7.41
C SER A 251 -4.07 24.04 8.91
N ASP A 252 -3.63 22.92 9.50
CA ASP A 252 -3.77 22.49 10.90
C ASP A 252 -3.60 23.59 11.98
N GLY A 253 -2.82 24.63 11.72
CA GLY A 253 -2.61 25.72 12.68
C GLY A 253 -3.91 26.47 13.05
N LEU A 254 -4.81 26.67 12.08
CA LEU A 254 -6.09 27.36 12.30
C LEU A 254 -7.13 26.46 12.98
N SER A 255 -7.16 25.17 12.66
CA SER A 255 -8.02 24.20 13.34
C SER A 255 -7.59 23.98 14.80
N ASP A 256 -6.29 24.00 15.07
CA ASP A 256 -5.75 23.80 16.41
C ASP A 256 -5.92 25.02 17.32
N HIS A 257 -6.15 26.22 16.78
CA HIS A 257 -6.34 27.43 17.60
C HIS A 257 -7.52 27.30 18.57
N LEU A 258 -8.63 26.68 18.17
CA LEU A 258 -9.76 26.45 19.08
C LEU A 258 -9.43 25.41 20.15
N SER A 259 -8.70 24.35 19.80
CA SER A 259 -8.24 23.33 20.73
C SER A 259 -7.23 23.91 21.74
N VAL A 260 -6.24 24.67 21.27
CA VAL A 260 -5.25 25.34 22.12
C VAL A 260 -5.91 26.39 23.02
N LEU A 261 -6.88 27.15 22.50
CA LEU A 261 -7.66 28.08 23.30
C LEU A 261 -8.48 27.33 24.36
N ALA A 262 -9.17 26.26 23.99
CA ALA A 262 -9.96 25.45 24.91
C ALA A 262 -9.08 24.84 26.03
N ASP A 263 -7.90 24.29 25.68
CA ASP A 263 -6.95 23.75 26.65
C ASP A 263 -6.37 24.84 27.54
N SER A 264 -6.02 25.99 26.99
CA SER A 264 -5.48 27.12 27.75
C SER A 264 -6.52 27.69 28.71
N LEU A 265 -7.77 27.84 28.25
CA LEU A 265 -8.90 28.25 29.08
C LEU A 265 -9.26 27.20 30.13
N ASN A 266 -9.18 25.91 29.81
CA ASN A 266 -9.38 24.85 30.80
C ASN A 266 -8.30 24.85 31.87
N LYS A 267 -7.02 25.03 31.49
CA LYS A 267 -5.91 25.21 32.43
C LYS A 267 -6.14 26.44 33.30
N ALA A 268 -6.47 27.58 32.70
CA ALA A 268 -6.79 28.81 33.43
C ALA A 268 -8.00 28.63 34.38
N ARG A 269 -9.06 27.97 33.93
CA ARG A 269 -10.24 27.62 34.74
C ARG A 269 -9.88 26.76 35.93
N ILE A 270 -9.03 25.74 35.75
CA ILE A 270 -8.56 24.88 36.86
C ILE A 270 -7.77 25.70 37.89
N HIS A 271 -7.00 26.70 37.45
CA HIS A 271 -6.25 27.58 38.36
C HIS A 271 -7.13 28.63 39.07
N ILE A 272 -8.11 29.21 38.39
CA ILE A 272 -9.00 30.27 38.93
C ILE A 272 -10.10 29.67 39.81
N CYS A 273 -10.73 28.59 39.34
CA CYS A 273 -11.79 27.88 40.03
C CYS A 273 -11.38 26.40 40.12
N PRO A 274 -10.47 26.05 41.05
CA PRO A 274 -10.12 24.65 41.26
C PRO A 274 -11.41 23.87 41.51
N PRO A 275 -11.65 22.77 40.79
CA PRO A 275 -12.88 22.02 40.94
C PRO A 275 -12.97 21.58 42.40
N VAL A 276 -13.92 22.19 43.13
CA VAL A 276 -14.27 21.74 44.47
C VAL A 276 -14.55 20.25 44.33
N LYS A 277 -13.80 19.42 45.05
CA LYS A 277 -14.03 17.96 45.14
C LYS A 277 -15.41 17.76 45.78
N LYS A 278 -16.48 18.03 45.05
CA LYS A 278 -17.80 17.52 45.41
C LYS A 278 -17.64 16.00 45.36
N PRO A 279 -18.03 15.27 46.42
CA PRO A 279 -18.00 13.81 46.39
C PRO A 279 -18.70 13.40 45.10
N SER A 280 -17.94 12.74 44.25
CA SER A 280 -18.33 12.47 42.88
C SER A 280 -19.69 11.77 42.89
N LYS A 281 -20.59 12.18 41.99
CA LYS A 281 -21.82 11.45 41.66
C LYS A 281 -21.55 9.97 41.27
N LEU A 282 -20.28 9.58 41.14
CA LEU A 282 -19.82 8.20 41.08
C LEU A 282 -20.35 7.35 42.24
N GLY A 283 -20.55 7.90 43.45
CA GLY A 283 -21.14 7.14 44.56
C GLY A 283 -22.55 6.62 44.25
N GLU A 284 -23.40 7.44 43.63
CA GLU A 284 -24.75 7.05 43.19
C GLU A 284 -24.70 6.11 41.97
N SER A 285 -23.80 6.37 41.01
CA SER A 285 -23.58 5.47 39.88
C SER A 285 -23.06 4.09 40.31
N LEU A 286 -22.20 4.00 41.32
CA LEU A 286 -21.65 2.72 41.82
C LEU A 286 -22.74 1.83 42.43
N ILE A 287 -23.70 2.42 43.14
CA ILE A 287 -24.86 1.69 43.68
C ILE A 287 -25.74 1.19 42.54
N SER A 288 -25.97 2.01 41.49
CA SER A 288 -26.70 1.58 40.29
C SER A 288 -25.95 0.49 39.51
N LEU A 289 -24.61 0.51 39.54
CA LEU A 289 -23.77 -0.43 38.81
C LEU A 289 -23.89 -1.86 39.35
N ALA A 290 -24.00 -2.01 40.67
CA ALA A 290 -24.17 -3.32 41.30
C ALA A 290 -25.45 -4.02 40.81
N ALA A 291 -26.56 -3.28 40.77
CA ALA A 291 -27.85 -3.78 40.26
C ALA A 291 -27.79 -4.10 38.76
N ILE A 292 -27.08 -3.28 37.96
CA ILE A 292 -26.88 -3.53 36.52
C ILE A 292 -26.06 -4.81 36.31
N VAL A 293 -24.99 -5.00 37.09
CA VAL A 293 -24.11 -6.19 37.01
C VAL A 293 -24.87 -7.46 37.36
N GLU A 294 -25.72 -7.45 38.39
CA GLU A 294 -26.55 -8.61 38.73
C GLU A 294 -27.56 -8.98 37.63
N ASN A 295 -28.19 -7.96 37.01
CA ASN A 295 -29.11 -8.17 35.90
C ASN A 295 -28.39 -8.71 34.65
N GLU A 296 -27.22 -8.19 34.34
CA GLU A 296 -26.35 -8.69 33.26
C GLU A 296 -25.88 -10.13 33.52
N HIS A 297 -25.54 -10.46 34.77
CA HIS A 297 -25.16 -11.82 35.15
C HIS A 297 -26.31 -12.81 34.95
N LYS A 298 -27.53 -12.48 35.40
CA LYS A 298 -28.73 -13.30 35.16
C LYS A 298 -29.02 -13.46 33.66
N ARG A 299 -28.87 -12.39 32.88
CA ARG A 299 -29.05 -12.42 31.42
C ARG A 299 -28.03 -13.34 30.74
N LEU A 300 -26.76 -13.30 31.17
CA LEU A 300 -25.70 -14.15 30.65
C LEU A 300 -25.92 -15.63 31.00
N LEU A 301 -26.37 -15.93 32.22
CA LEU A 301 -26.72 -17.30 32.62
C LEU A 301 -27.90 -17.86 31.80
N ALA A 302 -28.96 -17.07 31.61
CA ALA A 302 -30.09 -17.45 30.76
C ALA A 302 -29.63 -17.68 29.31
N ARG A 303 -28.77 -16.81 28.77
CA ARG A 303 -28.19 -16.97 27.44
C ARG A 303 -27.35 -18.24 27.32
N LYS A 304 -26.55 -18.58 28.35
CA LYS A 304 -25.78 -19.82 28.38
C LYS A 304 -26.70 -21.05 28.28
N SER A 305 -27.78 -21.08 29.06
CA SER A 305 -28.76 -22.18 29.02
C SER A 305 -29.43 -22.31 27.65
N ILE A 306 -29.79 -21.20 27.00
CA ILE A 306 -30.37 -21.21 25.64
C ILE A 306 -29.37 -21.74 24.61
N ILE A 307 -28.10 -21.34 24.70
CA ILE A 307 -27.04 -21.81 23.79
C ILE A 307 -26.81 -23.32 23.98
N GLU A 308 -26.80 -23.80 25.21
CA GLU A 308 -26.61 -25.21 25.54
C GLU A 308 -27.75 -26.08 24.98
N LYS A 309 -29.01 -25.67 25.20
CA LYS A 309 -30.18 -26.33 24.58
C LYS A 309 -30.12 -26.35 23.05
N ARG A 310 -29.71 -25.23 22.42
CA ARG A 310 -29.56 -25.18 20.96
C ARG A 310 -28.44 -26.08 20.45
N LYS A 311 -27.36 -26.28 21.21
CA LYS A 311 -26.28 -27.22 20.87
C LYS A 311 -26.78 -28.66 20.96
N GLU A 312 -27.49 -29.02 22.02
CA GLU A 312 -28.08 -30.35 22.19
C GLU A 312 -29.08 -30.67 21.05
N GLU A 313 -29.92 -29.71 20.68
CA GLU A 313 -30.87 -29.87 19.57
C GLU A 313 -30.15 -30.08 18.23
N LEU A 314 -29.08 -29.33 17.98
CA LEU A 314 -28.23 -29.47 16.78
C LEU A 314 -27.54 -30.84 16.74
N GLU A 315 -26.97 -31.28 17.85
CA GLU A 315 -26.35 -32.61 17.97
C GLU A 315 -27.37 -33.72 17.72
N ARG A 316 -28.59 -33.56 18.23
CA ARG A 316 -29.69 -34.51 17.99
C ARG A 316 -30.08 -34.58 16.51
N GLN A 317 -30.20 -33.43 15.84
CA GLN A 317 -30.50 -33.36 14.40
C GLN A 317 -29.39 -33.98 13.54
N ILE A 318 -28.12 -33.77 13.91
CA ILE A 318 -26.97 -34.38 13.23
C ILE A 318 -27.03 -35.90 13.37
N LEU A 319 -27.26 -36.40 14.58
CA LEU A 319 -27.35 -37.84 14.84
C LEU A 319 -28.53 -38.50 14.11
N GLU A 320 -29.65 -37.80 13.98
CA GLU A 320 -30.81 -38.29 13.22
C GLU A 320 -30.51 -38.36 11.72
N LYS A 321 -29.84 -37.34 11.16
CA LYS A 321 -29.37 -37.34 9.76
C LYS A 321 -28.37 -38.47 9.50
N GLU A 322 -27.41 -38.70 10.39
CA GLU A 322 -26.45 -39.81 10.26
C GLU A 322 -27.15 -41.17 10.23
N LYS A 323 -28.14 -41.40 11.11
CA LYS A 323 -28.95 -42.62 11.11
C LYS A 323 -29.75 -42.78 9.82
N GLU A 324 -30.27 -41.70 9.26
CA GLU A 324 -31.00 -41.75 8.00
C GLU A 324 -30.08 -42.06 6.81
N GLU A 325 -28.87 -41.47 6.79
CA GLU A 325 -27.83 -41.80 5.80
C GLU A 325 -27.37 -43.25 5.90
N GLU A 326 -27.18 -43.77 7.12
CA GLU A 326 -26.81 -45.18 7.34
C GLU A 326 -27.92 -46.12 6.86
N LYS A 327 -29.20 -45.81 7.15
CA LYS A 327 -30.35 -46.55 6.61
C LYS A 327 -30.40 -46.52 5.08
N LYS A 328 -30.10 -45.37 4.45
CA LYS A 328 -30.03 -45.25 2.99
C LYS A 328 -28.90 -46.10 2.41
N ARG A 329 -27.71 -46.10 3.03
CA ARG A 329 -26.58 -46.97 2.62
C ARG A 329 -26.94 -48.45 2.70
N MET A 330 -27.56 -48.88 3.80
CA MET A 330 -28.02 -50.26 3.97
C MET A 330 -29.11 -50.65 2.97
N SER A 331 -30.03 -49.74 2.65
CA SER A 331 -31.05 -49.97 1.62
C SER A 331 -30.42 -50.12 0.22
N SER A 332 -29.45 -49.27 -0.12
CA SER A 332 -28.71 -49.36 -1.39
C SER A 332 -27.91 -50.67 -1.48
N GLN A 333 -27.25 -51.10 -0.39
CA GLN A 333 -26.55 -52.39 -0.37
C GLN A 333 -27.50 -53.58 -0.52
N LYS A 334 -28.68 -53.54 0.11
CA LYS A 334 -29.69 -54.59 -0.10
C LYS A 334 -30.14 -54.66 -1.55
N LYS A 335 -30.40 -53.51 -2.19
CA LYS A 335 -30.74 -53.44 -3.61
C LYS A 335 -29.65 -54.03 -4.50
N THR A 336 -28.37 -53.74 -4.24
CA THR A 336 -27.26 -54.32 -5.02
C THR A 336 -27.15 -55.83 -4.84
N VAL A 337 -27.34 -56.34 -3.62
CA VAL A 337 -27.33 -57.80 -3.35
C VAL A 337 -28.52 -58.49 -4.02
N ASP A 338 -29.70 -57.88 -3.98
CA ASP A 338 -30.89 -58.41 -4.66
C ASP A 338 -30.72 -58.41 -6.19
N GLU A 339 -30.13 -57.37 -6.76
CA GLU A 339 -29.77 -57.29 -8.19
C GLU A 339 -28.74 -58.36 -8.60
N GLU A 340 -27.72 -58.60 -7.78
CA GLU A 340 -26.75 -59.69 -8.00
C GLU A 340 -27.40 -61.06 -7.91
N ARG A 341 -28.33 -61.26 -6.96
CA ARG A 341 -29.09 -62.51 -6.83
C ARG A 341 -29.96 -62.76 -8.07
N VAL A 342 -30.61 -61.73 -8.61
CA VAL A 342 -31.39 -61.82 -9.85
C VAL A 342 -30.49 -62.13 -11.05
N ARG A 343 -29.29 -61.53 -11.13
CA ARG A 343 -28.30 -61.89 -12.16
C ARG A 343 -27.90 -63.36 -12.08
N LEU A 344 -27.55 -63.86 -10.90
CA LEU A 344 -27.18 -65.26 -10.68
C LEU A 344 -28.30 -66.23 -11.08
N LEU A 345 -29.56 -65.90 -10.75
CA LEU A 345 -30.72 -66.71 -11.16
C LEU A 345 -30.93 -66.72 -12.68
N ASN A 346 -30.74 -65.57 -13.34
CA ASN A 346 -30.82 -65.49 -14.79
C ASN A 346 -29.66 -66.23 -15.47
N GLU A 347 -28.46 -66.20 -14.89
CA GLU A 347 -27.31 -66.96 -15.38
C GLU A 347 -27.51 -68.48 -15.21
N GLN A 348 -28.06 -68.93 -14.08
CA GLN A 348 -28.45 -70.34 -13.90
C GLN A 348 -29.49 -70.77 -14.92
N ARG A 349 -30.52 -69.94 -15.16
CA ARG A 349 -31.55 -70.21 -16.16
C ARG A 349 -30.98 -70.29 -17.58
N GLN A 350 -30.01 -69.43 -17.92
CA GLN A 350 -29.31 -69.50 -19.20
C GLN A 350 -28.44 -70.77 -19.31
N ARG A 351 -27.71 -71.15 -18.26
CA ARG A 351 -26.95 -72.42 -18.25
C ARG A 351 -27.84 -73.65 -18.40
N GLU A 352 -29.02 -73.63 -17.79
CA GLU A 352 -30.01 -74.70 -17.93
C GLU A 352 -30.60 -74.75 -19.34
N GLN A 353 -30.94 -73.59 -19.92
CA GLN A 353 -31.36 -73.48 -21.33
C GLN A 353 -30.26 -73.93 -22.30
N ASP A 354 -29.00 -73.61 -22.03
CA ASP A 354 -27.86 -74.05 -22.83
C ASP A 354 -27.60 -75.55 -22.69
N ARG A 355 -27.81 -76.12 -21.49
CA ARG A 355 -27.72 -77.57 -21.27
C ARG A 355 -28.80 -78.31 -22.06
N ILE A 356 -30.04 -77.81 -22.02
CA ILE A 356 -31.17 -78.33 -22.80
C ILE A 356 -30.88 -78.17 -24.30
N ARG A 357 -30.34 -77.03 -24.75
CA ARG A 357 -29.97 -76.81 -26.15
C ARG A 357 -28.87 -77.77 -26.60
N ARG A 358 -27.86 -78.05 -25.77
CA ARG A 358 -26.83 -79.05 -26.06
C ARG A 358 -27.39 -80.47 -26.09
N GLU A 359 -28.29 -80.83 -25.18
CA GLU A 359 -28.98 -82.13 -25.23
C GLU A 359 -29.85 -82.27 -26.49
N ILE A 360 -30.52 -81.20 -26.94
CA ILE A 360 -31.27 -81.17 -28.19
C ILE A 360 -30.31 -81.25 -29.39
N GLU A 361 -29.18 -80.54 -29.38
CA GLU A 361 -28.16 -80.66 -30.43
C GLU A 361 -27.50 -82.03 -30.46
N GLU A 362 -27.27 -82.69 -29.31
CA GLU A 362 -26.76 -84.06 -29.27
C GLU A 362 -27.81 -85.06 -29.75
N LYS A 363 -29.08 -84.89 -29.38
CA LYS A 363 -30.19 -85.67 -29.94
C LYS A 363 -30.34 -85.46 -31.44
N ASN A 364 -30.26 -84.21 -31.91
CA ASN A 364 -30.27 -83.88 -33.33
C ASN A 364 -29.02 -84.38 -34.06
N LYS A 365 -27.84 -84.39 -33.42
CA LYS A 365 -26.62 -85.01 -33.97
C LYS A 365 -26.70 -86.53 -33.96
N ALA A 366 -27.40 -87.14 -33.00
CA ALA A 366 -27.66 -88.57 -32.95
C ALA A 366 -28.70 -88.99 -33.99
N GLU A 367 -29.74 -88.19 -34.20
CA GLU A 367 -30.73 -88.35 -35.28
C GLU A 367 -30.11 -88.05 -36.64
N ALA A 368 -29.25 -87.04 -36.75
CA ALA A 368 -28.46 -86.77 -37.95
C ALA A 368 -27.41 -87.86 -38.18
N LYS A 369 -26.84 -88.49 -37.13
CA LYS A 369 -26.01 -89.71 -37.23
C LYS A 369 -26.83 -90.90 -37.69
N LYS A 370 -28.08 -91.07 -37.24
CA LYS A 370 -29.02 -92.08 -37.78
C LYS A 370 -29.36 -91.81 -39.24
N MET A 371 -29.65 -90.56 -39.60
CA MET A 371 -29.86 -90.15 -41.01
C MET A 371 -28.58 -90.24 -41.84
N LEU A 372 -27.39 -90.05 -41.25
CA LEU A 372 -26.09 -90.28 -41.87
C LEU A 372 -25.75 -91.77 -41.96
N GLU A 373 -26.21 -92.64 -41.06
CA GLU A 373 -26.12 -94.10 -41.15
C GLU A 373 -27.06 -94.62 -42.26
N ASP A 374 -28.23 -94.00 -42.42
CA ASP A 374 -29.14 -94.25 -43.54
C ASP A 374 -28.59 -93.72 -44.88
N LEU A 375 -27.77 -92.65 -44.86
CA LEU A 375 -27.05 -92.13 -46.03
C LEU A 375 -25.66 -92.77 -46.24
N ASN A 376 -25.08 -93.47 -45.26
CA ASN A 376 -23.79 -94.18 -45.36
C ASN A 376 -23.90 -95.60 -45.93
N LYS A 377 -25.08 -96.00 -46.45
CA LYS A 377 -25.17 -96.97 -47.54
C LYS A 377 -24.69 -96.40 -48.89
N ALA A 378 -24.30 -95.12 -48.95
CA ALA A 378 -23.55 -94.51 -50.04
C ALA A 378 -22.27 -93.86 -49.49
N GLY A 379 -21.15 -94.59 -49.56
CA GLY A 379 -19.92 -94.24 -48.85
C GLY A 379 -19.12 -93.05 -49.40
N LYS A 380 -18.28 -92.46 -48.54
CA LYS A 380 -16.89 -92.01 -48.82
C LYS A 380 -16.18 -91.47 -47.56
N LYS A 381 -14.85 -91.60 -47.57
CA LYS A 381 -13.83 -91.32 -46.53
C LYS A 381 -13.60 -89.84 -46.21
N HIS A 382 -13.23 -89.50 -44.96
CA HIS A 382 -11.93 -88.94 -44.47
C HIS A 382 -12.11 -88.35 -43.05
N VAL A 383 -11.30 -88.70 -42.02
CA VAL A 383 -9.98 -88.17 -41.56
C VAL A 383 -9.97 -86.68 -41.20
N VAL A 384 -9.19 -86.36 -40.15
CA VAL A 384 -8.39 -85.12 -39.90
C VAL A 384 -8.90 -84.30 -38.70
N VAL A 385 -8.12 -83.80 -37.73
CA VAL A 385 -6.71 -83.90 -37.28
C VAL A 385 -6.65 -83.18 -35.92
N GLU A 386 -5.73 -83.60 -35.06
CA GLU A 386 -5.30 -82.92 -33.83
C GLU A 386 -4.63 -81.56 -34.08
N GLY A 387 -4.68 -80.66 -33.11
CA GLY A 387 -3.82 -79.48 -33.11
C GLY A 387 -3.80 -78.79 -31.75
N GLU A 388 -2.80 -79.14 -30.92
CA GLU A 388 -2.53 -78.50 -29.62
C GLU A 388 -1.92 -77.09 -29.80
N LEU A 389 -2.43 -76.12 -29.05
CA LEU A 389 -2.03 -74.71 -29.05
C LEU A 389 -0.85 -74.47 -28.10
N THR A 390 0.23 -73.84 -28.57
CA THR A 390 1.43 -73.52 -27.80
C THR A 390 1.20 -72.40 -26.76
N LYS A 391 1.90 -72.51 -25.62
CA LYS A 391 1.79 -71.66 -24.41
C LYS A 391 1.99 -70.15 -24.64
N GLU A 392 2.67 -69.76 -25.72
CA GLU A 392 2.89 -68.37 -26.12
C GLU A 392 1.62 -67.71 -26.69
N ALA A 393 0.81 -68.46 -27.44
CA ALA A 393 -0.47 -67.99 -27.96
C ALA A 393 -1.47 -67.69 -26.83
N ILE A 394 -1.39 -68.45 -25.72
CA ILE A 394 -2.24 -68.26 -24.53
C ILE A 394 -1.86 -66.97 -23.78
N MET A 395 -0.56 -66.66 -23.65
CA MET A 395 -0.12 -65.40 -23.02
C MET A 395 -0.44 -64.17 -23.87
N GLU A 396 -0.37 -64.27 -25.19
CA GLU A 396 -0.74 -63.19 -26.10
C GLU A 396 -2.26 -62.95 -26.13
N LEU A 397 -3.06 -64.02 -26.05
CA LEU A 397 -4.51 -63.93 -25.85
C LEU A 397 -4.87 -63.24 -24.53
N ALA A 398 -4.22 -63.60 -23.42
CA ALA A 398 -4.45 -62.98 -22.11
C ALA A 398 -4.08 -61.48 -22.10
N ARG A 399 -2.99 -61.08 -22.77
CA ARG A 399 -2.60 -59.67 -22.92
C ARG A 399 -3.61 -58.89 -23.77
N ASN A 400 -4.11 -59.50 -24.85
CA ASN A 400 -5.13 -58.90 -25.69
C ASN A 400 -6.48 -58.78 -24.98
N GLU A 401 -6.85 -59.71 -24.10
CA GLU A 401 -8.03 -59.60 -23.25
C GLU A 401 -7.93 -58.43 -22.26
N GLN A 402 -6.79 -58.26 -21.58
CA GLN A 402 -6.58 -57.10 -20.69
C GLN A 402 -6.65 -55.76 -21.41
N LEU A 403 -6.16 -55.68 -22.65
CA LEU A 403 -6.26 -54.46 -23.47
C LEU A 403 -7.72 -54.20 -23.89
N LYS A 404 -8.49 -55.24 -24.22
CA LYS A 404 -9.93 -55.12 -24.49
C LYS A 404 -10.70 -54.64 -23.26
N GLU A 405 -10.43 -55.19 -22.08
CA GLU A 405 -11.05 -54.75 -20.83
C GLU A 405 -10.79 -53.27 -20.52
N ARG A 406 -9.55 -52.80 -20.73
CA ARG A 406 -9.22 -51.37 -20.58
C ARG A 406 -10.00 -50.49 -21.55
N HIS A 407 -10.07 -50.88 -22.82
CA HIS A 407 -10.85 -50.13 -23.81
C HIS A 407 -12.36 -50.15 -23.52
N GLU A 408 -12.89 -51.24 -22.96
CA GLU A 408 -14.29 -51.29 -22.53
C GLU A 408 -14.56 -50.38 -21.32
N MET A 409 -13.64 -50.33 -20.36
CA MET A 409 -13.71 -49.40 -19.22
C MET A 409 -13.63 -47.94 -19.67
N GLU A 410 -12.75 -47.63 -20.63
CA GLU A 410 -12.64 -46.29 -21.21
C GLU A 410 -13.94 -45.88 -21.92
N LYS A 411 -14.56 -46.79 -22.69
CA LYS A 411 -15.87 -46.56 -23.32
C LYS A 411 -16.98 -46.33 -22.27
N LYS A 412 -16.94 -47.04 -21.13
CA LYS A 412 -17.89 -46.81 -20.03
C LYS A 412 -17.69 -45.43 -19.40
N LEU A 413 -16.44 -45.02 -19.15
CA LEU A 413 -16.12 -43.69 -18.64
C LEU A 413 -16.59 -42.57 -19.60
N GLN A 414 -16.39 -42.75 -20.91
CA GLN A 414 -16.90 -41.81 -21.91
C GLN A 414 -18.43 -41.72 -21.91
N LYS A 415 -19.15 -42.83 -21.72
CA LYS A 415 -20.61 -42.81 -21.55
C LYS A 415 -21.03 -42.06 -20.29
N PHE A 416 -20.37 -42.32 -19.16
CA PHE A 416 -20.64 -41.58 -17.91
C PHE A 416 -20.38 -40.08 -18.06
N ALA A 417 -19.29 -39.69 -18.72
CA ALA A 417 -19.00 -38.28 -19.00
C ALA A 417 -20.11 -37.61 -19.82
N LYS A 418 -20.65 -38.29 -20.84
CA LYS A 418 -21.80 -37.80 -21.62
C LYS A 418 -23.06 -37.68 -20.76
N THR A 419 -23.35 -38.68 -19.92
CA THR A 419 -24.49 -38.62 -18.99
C THR A 419 -24.38 -37.46 -18.00
N MET A 420 -23.18 -37.18 -17.49
CA MET A 420 -22.93 -36.04 -16.61
C MET A 420 -23.14 -34.71 -17.34
N ASP A 421 -22.67 -34.57 -18.59
CA ASP A 421 -22.89 -33.36 -19.39
C ASP A 421 -24.39 -33.12 -19.66
N TYR A 422 -25.15 -34.17 -19.99
CA TYR A 422 -26.60 -34.05 -20.17
C TYR A 422 -27.32 -33.63 -18.88
N LEU A 423 -26.92 -34.19 -17.74
CA LEU A 423 -27.50 -33.85 -16.44
C LEU A 423 -27.20 -32.41 -16.04
N GLU A 424 -25.97 -31.94 -16.26
CA GLU A 424 -25.59 -30.55 -16.05
C GLU A 424 -26.32 -29.59 -16.99
N ARG A 425 -26.51 -29.96 -18.27
CA ARG A 425 -27.31 -29.18 -19.21
C ARG A 425 -28.77 -29.08 -18.76
N ALA A 426 -29.36 -30.19 -18.31
CA ALA A 426 -30.74 -30.19 -17.80
C ALA A 426 -30.88 -29.31 -16.55
N LYS A 427 -29.94 -29.36 -15.60
CA LYS A 427 -29.94 -28.46 -14.44
C LYS A 427 -29.90 -26.99 -14.84
N ARG A 428 -29.02 -26.62 -15.79
CA ARG A 428 -28.94 -25.23 -16.27
C ARG A 428 -30.22 -24.77 -16.97
N GLN A 429 -30.90 -25.65 -17.70
CA GLN A 429 -32.18 -25.35 -18.34
C GLN A 429 -33.28 -25.09 -17.31
N GLU A 430 -33.32 -25.84 -16.21
CA GLU A 430 -34.26 -25.64 -15.10
C GLU A 430 -33.90 -24.42 -14.23
N GLU A 431 -32.61 -24.12 -14.06
CA GLU A 431 -32.14 -22.97 -13.27
C GLU A 431 -32.32 -21.63 -14.00
N ALA A 432 -32.18 -21.60 -15.33
CA ALA A 432 -32.30 -20.38 -16.14
C ALA A 432 -33.57 -19.55 -15.87
N PRO A 433 -34.80 -20.12 -15.87
CA PRO A 433 -36.01 -19.35 -15.60
C PRO A 433 -36.08 -18.85 -14.15
N LEU A 434 -35.53 -19.58 -13.18
CA LEU A 434 -35.51 -19.16 -11.78
C LEU A 434 -34.57 -17.96 -11.58
N ILE A 435 -33.43 -17.96 -12.26
CA ILE A 435 -32.50 -16.85 -12.27
C ILE A 435 -33.14 -15.61 -12.92
N GLU A 436 -33.84 -15.80 -14.03
CA GLU A 436 -34.54 -14.71 -14.72
C GLU A 436 -35.67 -14.11 -13.86
N GLN A 437 -36.46 -14.95 -13.19
CA GLN A 437 -37.48 -14.48 -12.24
C GLN A 437 -36.88 -13.74 -11.04
N ALA A 438 -35.77 -14.23 -10.49
CA ALA A 438 -35.07 -13.55 -9.39
C ALA A 438 -34.50 -12.21 -9.84
N PHE A 439 -34.00 -12.13 -11.08
CA PHE A 439 -33.52 -10.90 -11.68
C PHE A 439 -34.64 -9.88 -11.90
N GLN A 440 -35.79 -10.31 -12.42
CA GLN A 440 -36.97 -9.45 -12.59
C GLN A 440 -37.47 -8.89 -11.24
N LYS A 441 -37.54 -9.72 -10.19
CA LYS A 441 -37.91 -9.25 -8.85
C LYS A 441 -36.95 -8.19 -8.33
N ARG A 442 -35.63 -8.38 -8.54
CA ARG A 442 -34.62 -7.41 -8.13
C ARG A 442 -34.79 -6.08 -8.88
N LEU A 443 -35.07 -6.11 -10.18
CA LEU A 443 -35.32 -4.89 -10.96
C LEU A 443 -36.53 -4.12 -10.43
N GLU A 444 -37.60 -4.81 -10.03
CA GLU A 444 -38.78 -4.20 -9.42
C GLU A 444 -38.45 -3.55 -8.06
N GLU A 445 -37.71 -4.27 -7.21
CA GLU A 445 -37.25 -3.77 -5.90
C GLU A 445 -36.34 -2.54 -6.04
N GLU A 446 -35.38 -2.59 -6.97
CA GLU A 446 -34.48 -1.47 -7.27
C GLU A 446 -35.23 -0.26 -7.80
N LYS A 447 -36.25 -0.47 -8.65
CA LYS A 447 -37.09 0.62 -9.15
C LYS A 447 -37.86 1.30 -8.02
N ILE A 448 -38.45 0.52 -7.11
CA ILE A 448 -39.18 1.04 -5.95
C ILE A 448 -38.24 1.82 -5.02
N LEU A 449 -37.05 1.29 -4.74
CA LEU A 449 -36.05 1.97 -3.92
C LEU A 449 -35.58 3.28 -4.56
N HIS A 450 -35.33 3.28 -5.86
CA HIS A 450 -34.93 4.46 -6.59
C HIS A 450 -36.02 5.54 -6.55
N GLU A 451 -37.29 5.18 -6.76
CA GLU A 451 -38.42 6.11 -6.66
C GLU A 451 -38.55 6.70 -5.23
N GLN A 452 -38.34 5.88 -4.19
CA GLN A 452 -38.35 6.35 -2.80
C GLN A 452 -37.18 7.28 -2.47
N GLU A 453 -35.99 7.03 -3.02
CA GLU A 453 -34.84 7.93 -2.87
C GLU A 453 -35.06 9.26 -3.58
N GLN A 454 -35.57 9.24 -4.81
CA GLN A 454 -35.92 10.45 -5.55
C GLN A 454 -36.95 11.30 -4.79
N LEU A 455 -37.98 10.68 -4.22
CA LEU A 455 -38.97 11.39 -3.39
C LEU A 455 -38.33 12.01 -2.14
N ARG A 456 -37.44 11.29 -1.46
CA ARG A 456 -36.71 11.81 -0.28
C ARG A 456 -35.79 12.98 -0.64
N GLU A 457 -35.07 12.90 -1.76
CA GLU A 457 -34.22 14.01 -2.23
C GLU A 457 -35.04 15.26 -2.55
N ILE A 458 -36.18 15.10 -3.22
CA ILE A 458 -37.10 16.20 -3.51
C ILE A 458 -37.62 16.82 -2.21
N GLU A 459 -37.99 16.01 -1.23
CA GLU A 459 -38.49 16.48 0.07
C GLU A 459 -37.42 17.25 0.86
N LEU A 460 -36.20 16.71 0.94
CA LEU A 460 -35.06 17.38 1.57
C LEU A 460 -34.72 18.69 0.85
N SER A 461 -34.73 18.69 -0.48
CA SER A 461 -34.49 19.90 -1.28
C SER A 461 -35.54 20.98 -1.01
N LYS A 462 -36.82 20.60 -0.89
CA LYS A 462 -37.90 21.54 -0.50
C LYS A 462 -37.69 22.09 0.92
N GLN A 463 -37.29 21.25 1.87
CA GLN A 463 -37.01 21.70 3.25
C GLN A 463 -35.82 22.65 3.31
N HIS A 464 -34.72 22.32 2.61
CA HIS A 464 -33.55 23.19 2.50
C HIS A 464 -33.91 24.52 1.84
N HIS A 465 -34.63 24.49 0.71
CA HIS A 465 -35.08 25.71 0.04
C HIS A 465 -35.95 26.59 0.94
N ALA A 466 -36.87 26.00 1.71
CA ALA A 466 -37.68 26.73 2.68
C ALA A 466 -36.84 27.37 3.79
N SER A 467 -35.86 26.64 4.33
CA SER A 467 -34.90 27.15 5.32
C SER A 467 -34.04 28.28 4.75
N ASP A 468 -33.51 28.12 3.54
CA ASP A 468 -32.69 29.13 2.86
C ASP A 468 -33.47 30.40 2.56
N LEU A 469 -34.76 30.27 2.23
CA LEU A 469 -35.62 31.43 1.99
C LEU A 469 -35.92 32.19 3.29
N GLN A 470 -36.09 31.49 4.42
CA GLN A 470 -36.18 32.13 5.74
C GLN A 470 -34.88 32.84 6.11
N GLU A 471 -33.73 32.21 5.88
CA GLU A 471 -32.42 32.78 6.17
C GLU A 471 -32.13 34.00 5.28
N LYS A 472 -32.47 33.92 3.99
CA LYS A 472 -32.39 35.04 3.05
C LYS A 472 -33.24 36.22 3.52
N ASN A 473 -34.45 35.98 4.00
CA ASN A 473 -35.32 37.02 4.56
C ASN A 473 -34.78 37.60 5.88
N ARG A 474 -34.06 36.80 6.68
CA ARG A 474 -33.37 37.27 7.88
C ARG A 474 -32.19 38.18 7.52
N LEU A 475 -31.37 37.75 6.56
CA LEU A 475 -30.15 38.43 6.13
C LEU A 475 -30.41 39.65 5.24
N SER A 476 -31.56 39.72 4.55
CA SER A 476 -31.92 40.87 3.72
C SER A 476 -31.92 42.19 4.48
N ARG A 477 -32.22 42.16 5.80
CA ARG A 477 -32.14 43.32 6.69
C ARG A 477 -30.75 43.93 6.78
N MET A 478 -29.71 43.11 6.61
CA MET A 478 -28.30 43.54 6.69
C MET A 478 -27.72 43.92 5.32
N LEU A 479 -28.49 43.75 4.24
CA LEU A 479 -28.01 43.95 2.87
C LEU A 479 -27.58 45.40 2.63
N GLU A 480 -28.34 46.36 3.14
CA GLU A 480 -28.03 47.79 3.02
C GLU A 480 -26.73 48.16 3.74
N HIS A 481 -26.55 47.68 4.98
CA HIS A 481 -25.32 47.88 5.75
C HIS A 481 -24.11 47.24 5.07
N LYS A 482 -24.29 46.04 4.52
CA LYS A 482 -23.24 45.33 3.77
C LYS A 482 -22.86 46.09 2.49
N ASN A 483 -23.83 46.59 1.74
CA ASN A 483 -23.58 47.37 0.52
C ASN A 483 -22.88 48.69 0.84
N ALA A 484 -23.32 49.41 1.88
CA ALA A 484 -22.68 50.65 2.32
C ALA A 484 -21.22 50.43 2.76
N LEU A 485 -20.93 49.34 3.49
CA LEU A 485 -19.56 48.98 3.89
C LEU A 485 -18.72 48.59 2.66
N GLN A 486 -19.28 47.80 1.76
CA GLN A 486 -18.61 47.37 0.54
C GLN A 486 -18.26 48.57 -0.34
N GLU A 487 -19.18 49.51 -0.54
CA GLU A 487 -18.93 50.74 -1.28
C GLU A 487 -17.81 51.57 -0.64
N ARG A 488 -17.81 51.72 0.69
CA ARG A 488 -16.73 52.43 1.41
C ARG A 488 -15.36 51.78 1.16
N ILE A 489 -15.26 50.46 1.29
CA ILE A 489 -14.01 49.72 1.07
C ILE A 489 -13.56 49.85 -0.39
N ILE A 490 -14.48 49.74 -1.34
CA ILE A 490 -14.16 49.88 -2.77
C ILE A 490 -13.66 51.30 -3.06
N GLN A 491 -14.29 52.33 -2.50
CA GLN A 491 -13.87 53.71 -2.66
C GLN A 491 -12.47 53.96 -2.06
N GLU A 492 -12.21 53.48 -0.84
CA GLU A 492 -10.89 53.58 -0.20
C GLU A 492 -9.80 52.89 -1.02
N ARG A 493 -10.06 51.66 -1.48
CA ARG A 493 -9.11 50.92 -2.33
C ARG A 493 -8.90 51.57 -3.68
N ALA A 494 -9.96 52.11 -4.30
CA ALA A 494 -9.85 52.83 -5.56
C ALA A 494 -9.04 54.13 -5.40
N ALA A 495 -9.21 54.84 -4.28
CA ALA A 495 -8.43 56.03 -3.96
C ALA A 495 -6.95 55.70 -3.72
N GLU A 496 -6.66 54.64 -2.95
CA GLU A 496 -5.29 54.16 -2.72
C GLU A 496 -4.61 53.74 -4.03
N PHE A 497 -5.32 52.97 -4.85
CA PHE A 497 -4.83 52.56 -6.17
C PHE A 497 -4.57 53.77 -7.07
N GLY A 498 -5.46 54.76 -7.07
CA GLY A 498 -5.28 56.02 -7.80
C GLY A 498 -4.05 56.80 -7.33
N ARG A 499 -3.79 56.84 -6.01
CA ARG A 499 -2.60 57.47 -5.45
C ARG A 499 -1.32 56.76 -5.89
N LEU A 500 -1.28 55.43 -5.75
CA LEU A 500 -0.12 54.62 -6.17
C LEU A 500 0.14 54.72 -7.68
N LYS A 501 -0.93 54.78 -8.49
CA LYS A 501 -0.81 54.99 -9.93
C LYS A 501 -0.19 56.35 -10.26
N LYS A 502 -0.66 57.43 -9.62
CA LYS A 502 -0.08 58.77 -9.79
C LYS A 502 1.40 58.82 -9.38
N GLU A 503 1.74 58.25 -8.23
CA GLU A 503 3.13 58.20 -7.76
C GLU A 503 4.05 57.43 -8.73
N ARG A 504 3.55 56.31 -9.27
CA ARG A 504 4.25 55.55 -10.31
C ARG A 504 4.44 56.38 -11.58
N ASP A 505 3.41 57.07 -12.04
CA ASP A 505 3.45 57.90 -13.26
C ASP A 505 4.40 59.09 -13.08
N GLU A 506 4.39 59.74 -11.91
CA GLU A 506 5.36 60.78 -11.56
C GLU A 506 6.79 60.26 -11.52
N ARG A 507 7.03 59.09 -10.89
CA ARG A 507 8.36 58.47 -10.85
C ARG A 507 8.85 58.14 -12.26
N MET A 508 7.97 57.61 -13.12
CA MET A 508 8.27 57.33 -14.51
C MET A 508 8.60 58.61 -15.28
N ASN A 509 7.82 59.68 -15.10
CA ASN A 509 8.08 60.98 -15.74
C ASN A 509 9.40 61.60 -15.28
N ARG A 510 9.75 61.51 -13.98
CA ARG A 510 11.06 61.96 -13.47
C ARG A 510 12.21 61.18 -14.12
N LEU A 511 12.08 59.87 -14.25
CA LEU A 511 13.04 59.01 -14.95
C LEU A 511 13.18 59.38 -16.44
N ILE A 512 12.07 59.62 -17.13
CA ILE A 512 12.07 60.05 -18.53
C ILE A 512 12.78 61.40 -18.68
N SER A 513 12.48 62.38 -17.82
CA SER A 513 13.15 63.69 -17.82
C SER A 513 14.64 63.60 -17.52
N SER A 514 15.05 62.78 -16.54
CA SER A 514 16.48 62.54 -16.24
C SER A 514 17.21 61.95 -17.45
N ARG A 515 16.64 60.90 -18.07
CA ARG A 515 17.22 60.29 -19.27
C ARG A 515 17.27 61.25 -20.46
N LYS A 516 16.28 62.15 -20.59
CA LYS A 516 16.29 63.19 -21.63
C LYS A 516 17.45 64.17 -21.39
N HIS A 517 17.64 64.61 -20.15
CA HIS A 517 18.74 65.49 -19.77
C HIS A 517 20.10 64.82 -20.01
N GLU A 518 20.28 63.57 -19.59
CA GLU A 518 21.49 62.77 -19.84
C GLU A 518 21.78 62.62 -21.36
N ARG A 519 20.76 62.37 -22.17
CA ARG A 519 20.93 62.32 -23.64
C ARG A 519 21.36 63.67 -24.21
N GLU A 520 20.83 64.78 -23.70
CA GLU A 520 21.25 66.12 -24.11
C GLU A 520 22.67 66.44 -23.67
N THR A 521 23.08 66.09 -22.45
CA THR A 521 24.46 66.29 -21.98
C THR A 521 25.45 65.43 -22.77
N VAL A 522 25.12 64.16 -23.05
CA VAL A 522 25.93 63.29 -23.90
C VAL A 522 26.01 63.83 -25.32
N ARG A 523 24.91 64.33 -25.91
CA ARG A 523 24.95 64.98 -27.24
C ARG A 523 25.86 66.19 -27.27
N LYS A 524 25.79 67.05 -26.24
CA LYS A 524 26.68 68.21 -26.11
C LYS A 524 28.14 67.77 -25.98
N LEU A 525 28.43 66.79 -25.12
CA LEU A 525 29.78 66.25 -24.95
C LEU A 525 30.33 65.64 -26.25
N MET A 526 29.51 64.86 -26.96
CA MET A 526 29.87 64.28 -28.26
C MET A 526 30.12 65.35 -29.32
N PHE A 527 29.31 66.42 -29.34
CA PHE A 527 29.56 67.58 -30.21
C PHE A 527 30.91 68.23 -29.91
N TYR A 528 31.20 68.51 -28.63
CA TYR A 528 32.49 69.07 -28.21
C TYR A 528 33.67 68.18 -28.60
N LEU A 529 33.58 66.86 -28.36
CA LEU A 529 34.61 65.89 -28.73
C LEU A 529 34.82 65.79 -30.25
N ALA A 530 33.75 65.91 -31.04
CA ALA A 530 33.83 65.94 -32.49
C ALA A 530 34.51 67.22 -32.99
N THR A 531 34.16 68.40 -32.45
CA THR A 531 34.83 69.65 -32.79
C THR A 531 36.30 69.66 -32.39
N SER A 532 36.66 69.10 -31.23
CA SER A 532 38.07 69.03 -30.81
C SER A 532 38.90 68.12 -31.71
N ARG A 533 38.32 67.02 -32.22
CA ARG A 533 39.00 66.14 -33.20
C ARG A 533 39.24 66.85 -34.54
N VAL A 534 38.27 67.65 -35.01
CA VAL A 534 38.42 68.44 -36.25
C VAL A 534 39.50 69.51 -36.10
N SER A 535 39.59 70.19 -34.96
CA SER A 535 40.68 71.15 -34.68
C SER A 535 42.05 70.47 -34.54
N SER A 536 42.14 69.28 -33.96
CA SER A 536 43.39 68.52 -33.89
C SER A 536 43.85 68.02 -35.26
N SER A 537 42.94 67.63 -36.15
CA SER A 537 43.28 67.28 -37.55
C SER A 537 43.68 68.48 -38.40
N ALA A 538 43.19 69.69 -38.09
CA ALA A 538 43.59 70.91 -38.77
C ALA A 538 45.00 71.38 -38.36
N CYS A 539 45.40 71.19 -37.09
CA CYS A 539 46.76 71.50 -36.64
C CYS A 539 47.84 70.56 -37.20
N SER A 540 47.52 69.30 -37.52
CA SER A 540 48.49 68.36 -38.13
C SER A 540 48.76 68.62 -39.62
N CYS A 541 47.99 69.47 -40.30
CA CYS A 541 48.21 69.82 -41.71
C CYS A 541 49.04 71.10 -41.92
N CYS A 542 49.37 71.87 -40.88
CA CYS A 542 50.22 73.06 -40.98
C CYS A 542 51.58 72.82 -40.29
N GLY A 543 52.40 71.95 -40.88
CA GLY A 543 53.73 71.63 -40.36
C GLY A 543 54.63 70.97 -41.40
N GLY A 544 54.65 71.52 -42.62
CA GLY A 544 55.48 71.02 -43.73
C GLY A 544 56.01 72.17 -44.59
N GLY A 545 57.25 72.55 -44.32
CA GLY A 545 58.25 73.30 -45.10
C GLY A 545 57.86 74.22 -46.27
N CYS A 546 58.37 75.46 -46.22
CA CYS A 546 58.90 76.13 -47.40
C CYS A 546 60.08 77.04 -47.01
N SER A 547 61.28 76.53 -47.30
CA SER A 547 62.54 77.27 -47.43
C SER A 547 62.55 78.03 -48.76
N CYS A 548 62.76 79.35 -48.77
CA CYS A 548 63.23 80.10 -49.94
C CYS A 548 64.10 81.30 -49.53
N SER A 549 65.39 81.09 -49.76
CA SER A 549 66.54 81.97 -50.06
C SER A 549 66.32 83.47 -50.32
N CYS A 550 67.27 84.25 -49.80
CA CYS A 550 67.51 85.69 -50.02
C CYS A 550 67.64 86.12 -51.49
N SER A 551 67.05 87.27 -51.83
CA SER A 551 67.72 88.52 -52.30
C SER A 551 66.69 89.61 -52.53
#